data_AF-A0A2S5B5G9-F1
#
_entry.id   AF-A0A2S5B5G9-F1
#
_cell.length_a   1.000
_cell.length_b   1.000
_cell.length_c   1.000
_cell.angle_alpha   90.00
_cell.angle_beta   90.00
_cell.angle_gamma   90.00
#
_symmetry.space_group_name_H-M   'P 1'
#
loop_
_entity.id
_entity.type
_entity.pdbx_description
1 polymer ?
#
loop_
_entity_poly.entity_id
_entity_poly.type
_entity_poly.pdbx_seq_one_letter_code
_entity_poly.pdbx_strand_id
1 'polypeptide(L)'
;MIGSTVLLGALALLTAGAVSAQNNNVTSLYGTWTSGTGAVVTGPGFADPLNNDRPFIYPANTGIAYSFTDDGYFETAQYRFKANASHPACPTAVIFWQHGTYQLHANGSLTMSPAPFADDGRLQTQNPCTPTTSVLTYYNEWEMWDTWSINIDTNHEAYSIRAQNYNGKVPRLFLTTRPPSMLPTTSLTAIFNGSAQA
;
A
#
# COMPACT_ATOMS: atom_id res chain seq x y z
N MET A 1 -7.59 40.84 65.54
CA MET A 1 -8.32 39.59 65.21
C MET A 1 -9.21 39.89 64.03
N ILE A 2 -9.17 39.32 62.83
CA ILE A 2 -8.39 38.27 62.15
C ILE A 2 -8.37 38.74 60.68
N GLY A 3 -7.22 38.68 60.01
CA GLY A 3 -7.08 39.09 58.61
C GLY A 3 -7.60 38.03 57.64
N SER A 4 -8.35 38.46 56.62
CA SER A 4 -8.80 37.61 55.50
C SER A 4 -7.73 37.57 54.42
N THR A 5 -7.01 36.46 54.32
CA THR A 5 -6.11 36.16 53.19
C THR A 5 -6.83 35.27 52.17
N VAL A 6 -7.05 35.83 50.98
CA VAL A 6 -7.51 35.13 49.78
C VAL A 6 -6.33 34.36 49.18
N LEU A 7 -6.43 33.03 49.06
CA LEU A 7 -5.45 32.20 48.35
C LEU A 7 -6.03 31.82 46.97
N LEU A 8 -5.53 32.45 45.89
CA LEU A 8 -5.74 31.97 44.52
C LEU A 8 -4.78 30.80 44.27
N GLY A 9 -5.31 29.59 44.12
CA GLY A 9 -4.55 28.43 43.66
C GLY A 9 -4.41 28.44 42.14
N ALA A 10 -3.17 28.58 41.65
CA ALA A 10 -2.85 28.43 40.23
C ALA A 10 -2.89 26.95 39.83
N LEU A 11 -3.80 26.60 38.92
CA LEU A 11 -3.89 25.26 38.33
C LEU A 11 -2.84 25.14 37.22
N ALA A 12 -1.73 24.46 37.50
CA ALA A 12 -0.73 24.13 36.49
C ALA A 12 -1.31 23.09 35.51
N LEU A 13 -1.56 23.49 34.26
CA LEU A 13 -1.82 22.54 33.18
C LEU A 13 -0.54 21.74 32.91
N LEU A 14 -0.55 20.46 33.28
CA LEU A 14 0.44 19.51 32.77
C LEU A 14 0.19 19.34 31.27
N THR A 15 1.14 19.79 30.46
CA THR A 15 1.24 19.41 29.05
C THR A 15 1.51 17.91 28.98
N ALA A 16 0.49 17.13 28.61
CA ALA A 16 0.68 15.74 28.26
C ALA A 16 1.64 15.69 27.06
N GLY A 17 2.80 15.05 27.26
CA GLY A 17 3.80 14.86 26.23
C GLY A 17 3.23 14.16 25.00
N ALA A 18 3.76 14.51 23.83
CA ALA A 18 3.47 13.84 22.58
C ALA A 18 3.73 12.33 22.73
N VAL A 19 2.67 11.54 22.71
CA VAL A 19 2.76 10.09 22.52
C VAL A 19 3.13 9.87 21.06
N SER A 20 4.43 9.72 20.78
CA SER A 20 4.86 9.06 19.56
C SER A 20 4.61 7.57 19.74
N ALA A 21 3.42 7.08 19.38
CA ALA A 21 3.28 5.66 19.07
C ALA A 21 3.87 5.42 17.67
N GLN A 22 5.17 5.71 17.53
CA GLN A 22 5.93 5.18 16.43
C GLN A 22 6.26 3.75 16.86
N ASN A 23 5.57 2.77 16.28
CA ASN A 23 5.96 1.37 16.35
C ASN A 23 7.49 1.30 16.20
N ASN A 24 8.19 0.54 17.06
CA ASN A 24 9.67 0.42 17.11
C ASN A 24 10.24 -0.21 15.81
N ASN A 25 9.99 0.44 14.68
CA ASN A 25 10.40 0.03 13.35
C ASN A 25 11.90 0.25 13.23
N VAL A 26 12.61 -0.78 12.81
CA VAL A 26 14.07 -0.73 12.69
C VAL A 26 14.56 0.11 11.50
N THR A 27 13.66 0.53 10.60
CA THR A 27 13.92 1.43 9.47
C THR A 27 12.64 2.12 9.01
N SER A 28 12.74 3.10 8.09
CA SER A 28 11.58 3.73 7.45
C SER A 28 10.90 2.80 6.43
N LEU A 29 9.66 3.13 6.06
CA LEU A 29 8.91 2.45 4.99
C LEU A 29 9.52 2.66 3.61
N TYR A 30 10.42 3.63 3.45
CA TYR A 30 10.99 4.00 2.16
C TYR A 30 11.56 2.79 1.40
N GLY A 31 11.09 2.58 0.18
CA GLY A 31 11.49 1.48 -0.70
C GLY A 31 10.34 0.59 -1.16
N THR A 32 10.69 -0.42 -1.94
CA THR A 32 9.78 -1.44 -2.47
C THR A 32 9.85 -2.71 -1.61
N TRP A 33 8.69 -3.18 -1.19
CA TRP A 33 8.50 -4.34 -0.33
C TRP A 33 7.66 -5.37 -1.04
N THR A 34 8.12 -6.61 -1.13
CA THR A 34 7.43 -7.67 -1.89
C THR A 34 7.33 -8.97 -1.09
N SER A 35 6.31 -9.77 -1.39
CA SER A 35 6.06 -11.06 -0.75
C SER A 35 6.52 -12.24 -1.62
N GLY A 36 6.60 -13.41 -1.00
CA GLY A 36 6.88 -14.67 -1.69
C GLY A 36 8.26 -14.67 -2.34
N THR A 37 8.33 -14.98 -3.64
CA THR A 37 9.59 -15.02 -4.38
C THR A 37 10.09 -13.64 -4.83
N GLY A 38 9.34 -12.57 -4.53
CA GLY A 38 9.63 -11.23 -5.02
C GLY A 38 9.33 -10.99 -6.49
N ALA A 39 8.54 -11.88 -7.13
CA ALA A 39 8.19 -11.76 -8.55
C ALA A 39 7.23 -10.59 -8.83
N VAL A 40 6.29 -10.33 -7.92
CA VAL A 40 5.43 -9.14 -8.00
C VAL A 40 6.23 -7.95 -7.51
N VAL A 41 6.32 -6.92 -8.34
CA VAL A 41 6.96 -5.64 -8.03
C VAL A 41 5.97 -4.52 -8.33
N THR A 42 6.33 -3.31 -7.95
CA THR A 42 5.67 -2.06 -8.37
C THR A 42 6.47 -1.43 -9.53
N GLY A 43 5.95 -0.35 -10.08
CA GLY A 43 6.55 0.48 -11.10
C GLY A 43 6.31 -0.02 -12.52
N PRO A 44 7.09 0.50 -13.49
CA PRO A 44 6.94 0.17 -14.91
C PRO A 44 7.27 -1.29 -15.24
N GLY A 45 7.90 -2.02 -14.31
CA GLY A 45 8.12 -3.47 -14.44
C GLY A 45 6.86 -4.32 -14.18
N PHE A 46 5.77 -3.71 -13.71
CA PHE A 46 4.52 -4.39 -13.38
C PHE A 46 3.31 -3.79 -14.11
N ALA A 47 3.19 -2.46 -14.16
CA ALA A 47 2.02 -1.79 -14.72
C ALA A 47 2.38 -0.75 -15.78
N ASP A 48 1.51 -0.67 -16.79
CA ASP A 48 1.43 0.38 -17.80
C ASP A 48 -0.04 0.80 -17.92
N PRO A 49 -0.60 1.51 -16.93
CA PRO A 49 -2.06 1.69 -16.79
C PRO A 49 -2.71 2.49 -17.92
N LEU A 50 -1.92 3.22 -18.70
CA LEU A 50 -2.38 3.98 -19.85
C LEU A 50 -2.48 3.12 -21.13
N ASN A 51 -1.90 1.92 -21.12
CA ASN A 51 -2.03 0.94 -22.18
C ASN A 51 -3.26 0.06 -21.94
N ASN A 52 -4.40 0.47 -22.51
CA ASN A 52 -5.68 -0.24 -22.31
C ASN A 52 -5.69 -1.68 -22.87
N ASP A 53 -4.85 -1.99 -23.85
CA ASP A 53 -4.77 -3.34 -24.42
C ASP A 53 -3.90 -4.28 -23.57
N ARG A 54 -2.87 -3.73 -22.91
CA ARG A 54 -1.94 -4.50 -22.07
C ARG A 54 -1.46 -3.70 -20.85
N PRO A 55 -2.33 -3.51 -19.84
CA PRO A 55 -2.02 -2.64 -18.70
C PRO A 55 -1.07 -3.27 -17.67
N PHE A 56 -0.77 -4.57 -17.80
CA PHE A 56 0.07 -5.32 -16.86
C PHE A 56 1.12 -6.17 -17.54
N ILE A 57 2.26 -6.28 -16.88
CA ILE A 57 3.31 -7.26 -17.14
C ILE A 57 3.15 -8.37 -16.11
N TYR A 58 2.73 -9.55 -16.57
CA TYR A 58 2.39 -10.66 -15.68
C TYR A 58 3.65 -11.29 -15.07
N PRO A 59 3.76 -11.32 -13.73
CA PRO A 59 4.85 -12.00 -13.06
C PRO A 59 4.71 -13.52 -13.16
N ALA A 60 5.83 -14.23 -13.11
CA ALA A 60 5.84 -15.70 -13.14
C ALA A 60 5.18 -16.33 -11.89
N ASN A 61 5.25 -15.66 -10.74
CA ASN A 61 4.67 -16.11 -9.48
C ASN A 61 3.72 -15.06 -8.90
N THR A 62 2.67 -15.52 -8.22
CA THR A 62 1.76 -14.65 -7.45
C THR A 62 2.45 -13.98 -6.27
N GLY A 63 1.90 -12.86 -5.86
CA GLY A 63 2.40 -12.07 -4.74
C GLY A 63 1.70 -10.73 -4.63
N ILE A 64 2.20 -9.93 -3.70
CA ILE A 64 1.88 -8.52 -3.54
C ILE A 64 3.16 -7.74 -3.33
N ALA A 65 3.15 -6.49 -3.76
CA ALA A 65 4.19 -5.52 -3.52
C ALA A 65 3.60 -4.16 -3.15
N TYR A 66 4.35 -3.44 -2.33
CA TYR A 66 4.08 -2.06 -1.95
C TYR A 66 5.35 -1.24 -2.12
N SER A 67 5.23 -0.04 -2.63
CA SER A 67 6.31 0.95 -2.61
C SER A 67 5.88 2.18 -1.86
N PHE A 68 6.81 2.75 -1.09
CA PHE A 68 6.58 3.97 -0.32
C PHE A 68 7.72 4.95 -0.55
N THR A 69 7.36 6.21 -0.70
CA THR A 69 8.30 7.35 -0.73
C THR A 69 8.28 8.10 0.61
N ASP A 70 9.31 8.91 0.88
CA ASP A 70 9.38 9.72 2.10
C ASP A 70 8.45 10.94 2.05
N ASP A 71 8.03 11.38 0.86
CA ASP A 71 7.08 12.47 0.63
C ASP A 71 5.61 12.03 0.66
N GLY A 72 5.34 10.78 1.06
CA GLY A 72 3.98 10.33 1.39
C GLY A 72 3.21 9.68 0.25
N TYR A 73 3.87 9.23 -0.82
CA TYR A 73 3.24 8.47 -1.89
C TYR A 73 3.40 6.96 -1.71
N PHE A 74 2.38 6.22 -2.14
CA PHE A 74 2.42 4.77 -2.18
C PHE A 74 2.01 4.23 -3.55
N GLU A 75 2.43 3.01 -3.81
CA GLU A 75 1.95 2.21 -4.92
C GLU A 75 1.73 0.78 -4.45
N THR A 76 0.61 0.17 -4.84
CA THR A 76 0.25 -1.22 -4.54
C THR A 76 0.15 -2.00 -5.84
N ALA A 77 0.77 -3.17 -5.86
CA ALA A 77 0.68 -4.16 -6.94
C ALA A 77 0.31 -5.53 -6.36
N GLN A 78 -0.61 -6.23 -7.00
CA GLN A 78 -1.02 -7.56 -6.57
C GLN A 78 -1.34 -8.46 -7.75
N TYR A 79 -0.85 -9.70 -7.69
CA TYR A 79 -1.22 -10.77 -8.60
C TYR A 79 -1.57 -12.04 -7.83
N ARG A 80 -2.81 -12.50 -7.95
CA ARG A 80 -3.33 -13.69 -7.23
C ARG A 80 -4.25 -14.52 -8.10
N PHE A 81 -4.47 -15.77 -7.68
CA PHE A 81 -5.50 -16.63 -8.23
C PHE A 81 -6.62 -16.84 -7.23
N LYS A 82 -7.86 -16.78 -7.71
CA LYS A 82 -9.05 -17.32 -7.04
C LYS A 82 -9.28 -18.72 -7.58
N ALA A 83 -9.14 -19.71 -6.71
CA ALA A 83 -9.39 -21.11 -7.05
C ALA A 83 -10.88 -21.37 -7.30
N ASN A 84 -11.17 -22.33 -8.18
CA ASN A 84 -12.51 -22.87 -8.42
C ASN A 84 -12.52 -24.35 -8.05
N ALA A 85 -13.01 -24.68 -6.86
CA ALA A 85 -12.97 -26.05 -6.34
C ALA A 85 -13.81 -27.03 -7.18
N SER A 86 -14.91 -26.55 -7.77
CA SER A 86 -15.76 -27.36 -8.64
C SER A 86 -15.13 -27.62 -10.01
N HIS A 87 -14.31 -26.68 -10.50
CA HIS A 87 -13.60 -26.80 -11.78
C HIS A 87 -12.14 -26.34 -11.62
N PRO A 88 -11.23 -27.21 -11.12
CA PRO A 88 -9.85 -26.83 -10.83
C PRO A 88 -9.03 -26.36 -12.03
N ALA A 89 -9.40 -26.80 -13.25
CA ALA A 89 -8.78 -26.34 -14.49
C ALA A 89 -9.15 -24.90 -14.88
N CYS A 90 -10.06 -24.26 -14.13
CA CYS A 90 -10.64 -22.95 -14.41
C CYS A 90 -10.38 -21.94 -13.28
N PRO A 91 -9.12 -21.67 -12.90
CA PRO A 91 -8.83 -20.62 -11.92
C PRO A 91 -9.11 -19.25 -12.53
N THR A 92 -9.44 -18.28 -11.67
CA THR A 92 -9.53 -16.87 -12.09
C THR A 92 -8.28 -16.14 -11.61
N ALA A 93 -7.48 -15.61 -12.53
CA ALA A 93 -6.40 -14.70 -12.21
C ALA A 93 -6.98 -13.30 -11.91
N VAL A 94 -6.46 -12.66 -10.87
CA VAL A 94 -6.78 -11.28 -10.51
C VAL A 94 -5.46 -10.53 -10.35
N ILE A 95 -5.27 -9.52 -11.17
CA ILE A 95 -4.12 -8.62 -11.12
C ILE A 95 -4.62 -7.19 -10.96
N PHE A 96 -4.02 -6.41 -10.08
CA PHE A 96 -4.34 -5.00 -9.96
C PHE A 96 -3.14 -4.17 -9.61
N TRP A 97 -3.26 -2.89 -9.93
CA TRP A 97 -2.32 -1.84 -9.61
C TRP A 97 -3.06 -0.55 -9.26
N GLN A 98 -2.56 0.16 -8.25
CA GLN A 98 -3.01 1.51 -7.93
C GLN A 98 -1.92 2.28 -7.20
N HIS A 99 -2.05 3.60 -7.17
CA HIS A 99 -1.15 4.49 -6.43
C HIS A 99 -1.89 5.68 -5.85
N GLY A 100 -1.25 6.39 -4.94
CA GLY A 100 -1.86 7.50 -4.23
C GLY A 100 -0.98 8.00 -3.10
N THR A 101 -1.60 8.53 -2.04
CA THR A 101 -0.90 9.00 -0.85
C THR A 101 -1.18 8.13 0.36
N TYR A 102 -0.20 8.04 1.26
CA TYR A 102 -0.35 7.33 2.52
C TYR A 102 -0.18 8.26 3.72
N GLN A 103 -0.75 7.85 4.85
CA GLN A 103 -0.65 8.56 6.12
C GLN A 103 -0.36 7.59 7.25
N LEU A 104 0.59 7.97 8.10
CA LEU A 104 0.87 7.31 9.37
C LEU A 104 0.07 8.00 10.47
N HIS A 105 -0.62 7.21 11.28
CA HIS A 105 -1.50 7.71 12.33
C HIS A 105 -0.87 7.55 13.70
N ALA A 106 -1.27 8.41 14.65
CA ALA A 106 -0.77 8.38 16.02
C ALA A 106 -1.19 7.13 16.81
N ASN A 107 -2.14 6.34 16.32
CA ASN A 107 -2.52 5.02 16.86
C ASN A 107 -1.64 3.88 16.29
N GLY A 108 -0.67 4.18 15.43
CA GLY A 108 0.19 3.21 14.78
C GLY A 108 -0.38 2.59 13.50
N SER A 109 -1.60 2.93 13.08
CA SER A 109 -2.16 2.45 11.80
C SER A 109 -1.60 3.21 10.62
N LEU A 110 -1.68 2.60 9.43
CA LEU A 110 -1.29 3.19 8.16
C LEU A 110 -2.49 3.15 7.21
N THR A 111 -2.78 4.27 6.56
CA THR A 111 -3.85 4.37 5.55
C THR A 111 -3.27 4.76 4.21
N MET A 112 -3.79 4.20 3.13
CA MET A 112 -3.36 4.41 1.75
C MET A 112 -4.59 4.79 0.93
N SER A 113 -4.59 6.00 0.39
CA SER A 113 -5.70 6.60 -0.34
C SER A 113 -5.32 6.82 -1.81
N PRO A 114 -5.99 6.13 -2.77
CA PRO A 114 -5.80 6.39 -4.19
C PRO A 114 -6.56 7.64 -4.67
N ALA A 115 -7.29 8.35 -3.79
CA ALA A 115 -8.15 9.47 -4.17
C ALA A 115 -7.47 10.56 -5.03
N PRO A 116 -6.19 10.94 -4.80
CA PRO A 116 -5.52 11.92 -5.66
C PRO A 116 -5.37 11.46 -7.13
N PHE A 117 -5.33 10.14 -7.37
CA PHE A 117 -5.03 9.52 -8.66
C PHE A 117 -6.04 8.43 -9.02
N ALA A 118 -7.30 8.62 -8.64
CA ALA A 118 -8.35 7.60 -8.70
C ALA A 118 -8.59 7.03 -10.11
N ASP A 119 -8.33 7.82 -11.16
CA ASP A 119 -8.55 7.40 -12.54
C ASP A 119 -7.42 6.52 -13.12
N ASP A 120 -6.29 6.39 -12.40
CA ASP A 120 -5.11 5.69 -12.91
C ASP A 120 -5.12 4.19 -12.64
N GLY A 121 -5.71 3.75 -11.53
CA GLY A 121 -5.62 2.36 -11.12
C GLY A 121 -6.39 1.42 -12.05
N ARG A 122 -5.88 0.19 -12.14
CA ARG A 122 -6.40 -0.85 -13.03
C ARG A 122 -6.57 -2.15 -12.26
N LEU A 123 -7.58 -2.92 -12.62
CA LEU A 123 -7.77 -4.30 -12.19
C LEU A 123 -8.15 -5.12 -13.40
N GLN A 124 -7.44 -6.22 -13.64
CA GLN A 124 -7.76 -7.19 -14.68
C GLN A 124 -8.09 -8.54 -14.05
N THR A 125 -9.21 -9.10 -14.48
CA THR A 125 -9.57 -10.49 -14.18
C THR A 125 -9.47 -11.33 -15.43
N GLN A 126 -8.90 -12.52 -15.32
CA GLN A 126 -8.83 -13.48 -16.42
C GLN A 126 -9.34 -14.85 -15.99
N ASN A 127 -10.24 -15.42 -16.79
CA ASN A 127 -10.80 -16.75 -16.55
C ASN A 127 -10.90 -17.49 -17.90
N PRO A 128 -10.14 -18.60 -18.07
CA PRO A 128 -10.10 -19.31 -19.34
C PRO A 128 -11.40 -20.05 -19.68
N CYS A 129 -12.30 -20.23 -18.72
CA CYS A 129 -13.50 -21.06 -18.86
C CYS A 129 -14.80 -20.25 -19.00
N THR A 130 -14.71 -18.93 -19.12
CA THR A 130 -15.86 -18.05 -19.36
C THR A 130 -15.80 -17.47 -20.78
N PRO A 131 -16.94 -17.17 -21.41
CA PRO A 131 -16.96 -16.55 -22.76
C PRO A 131 -16.17 -15.25 -22.84
N THR A 132 -16.25 -14.44 -21.78
CA THR A 132 -15.36 -13.30 -21.59
C THR A 132 -14.16 -13.75 -20.76
N THR A 133 -13.01 -13.88 -21.42
CA THR A 133 -11.81 -14.46 -20.80
C THR A 133 -10.93 -13.44 -20.10
N SER A 134 -11.13 -12.14 -20.37
CA SER A 134 -10.37 -11.04 -19.80
C SER A 134 -11.29 -9.83 -19.63
N VAL A 135 -11.33 -9.27 -18.43
CA VAL A 135 -12.09 -8.05 -18.11
C VAL A 135 -11.15 -7.08 -17.40
N LEU A 136 -10.99 -5.89 -17.98
CA LEU A 136 -10.24 -4.77 -17.41
C LEU A 136 -11.23 -3.75 -16.84
N THR A 137 -11.00 -3.31 -15.60
CA THR A 137 -11.78 -2.26 -14.94
C THR A 137 -10.85 -1.25 -14.27
N TYR A 138 -11.38 -0.06 -14.02
CA TYR A 138 -10.75 0.90 -13.11
C TYR A 138 -10.70 0.34 -11.68
N TYR A 139 -9.72 0.80 -10.91
CA TYR A 139 -9.52 0.35 -9.52
C TYR A 139 -8.94 1.49 -8.68
N ASN A 140 -9.56 1.78 -7.55
CA ASN A 140 -9.19 2.89 -6.67
C ASN A 140 -9.68 2.61 -5.24
N GLU A 141 -9.33 1.44 -4.72
CA GLU A 141 -9.76 1.00 -3.39
C GLU A 141 -8.88 1.57 -2.30
N TRP A 142 -9.51 2.04 -1.24
CA TRP A 142 -8.80 2.49 -0.05
C TRP A 142 -8.22 1.31 0.72
N GLU A 143 -6.98 1.43 1.18
CA GLU A 143 -6.30 0.38 1.94
C GLU A 143 -5.88 0.86 3.34
N MET A 144 -5.89 -0.05 4.30
CA MET A 144 -5.43 0.22 5.67
C MET A 144 -4.72 -0.98 6.26
N TRP A 145 -3.65 -0.69 6.98
CA TRP A 145 -3.04 -1.61 7.93
C TRP A 145 -3.35 -1.13 9.33
N ASP A 146 -4.18 -1.90 10.04
CA ASP A 146 -4.55 -1.64 11.43
C ASP A 146 -3.31 -1.70 12.34
N THR A 147 -2.45 -2.68 12.07
CA THR A 147 -1.14 -2.81 12.71
C THR A 147 -0.09 -3.14 11.66
N TRP A 148 1.10 -2.58 11.83
CA TRP A 148 2.25 -2.92 11.00
C TRP A 148 3.55 -2.67 11.76
N SER A 149 4.57 -3.44 11.44
CA SER A 149 5.92 -3.26 11.98
C SER A 149 6.98 -3.69 10.99
N ILE A 150 8.13 -3.04 11.04
CA ILE A 150 9.33 -3.38 10.29
C ILE A 150 10.35 -3.96 11.26
N ASN A 151 10.78 -5.19 10.98
CA ASN A 151 11.80 -5.91 11.76
C ASN A 151 12.81 -6.57 10.81
N ILE A 152 13.97 -6.94 11.32
CA ILE A 152 14.90 -7.82 10.59
C ILE A 152 14.41 -9.26 10.75
N ASP A 153 14.11 -9.93 9.65
CA ASP A 153 13.79 -11.36 9.66
C ASP A 153 15.09 -12.17 9.79
N THR A 154 15.24 -12.89 10.89
CA THR A 154 16.47 -13.63 11.20
C THR A 154 16.76 -14.81 10.28
N ASN A 155 15.75 -15.33 9.56
CA ASN A 155 15.96 -16.44 8.63
C ASN A 155 16.42 -15.98 7.25
N HIS A 156 16.12 -14.72 6.89
CA HIS A 156 16.44 -14.15 5.59
C HIS A 156 17.47 -13.01 5.68
N GLU A 157 17.85 -12.61 6.90
CA GLU A 157 18.75 -11.49 7.18
C GLU A 157 18.34 -10.19 6.46
N ALA A 158 17.02 -9.99 6.31
CA ALA A 158 16.44 -8.92 5.51
C ALA A 158 15.37 -8.16 6.30
N TYR A 159 15.22 -6.87 6.01
CA TYR A 159 14.10 -6.08 6.53
C TYR A 159 12.78 -6.66 6.02
N SER A 160 11.82 -6.82 6.92
CA SER A 160 10.50 -7.32 6.59
C SER A 160 9.39 -6.53 7.27
N ILE A 161 8.29 -6.30 6.54
CA ILE A 161 7.04 -5.79 7.08
C ILE A 161 6.16 -6.96 7.51
N ARG A 162 5.65 -6.85 8.72
CA ARG A 162 4.51 -7.62 9.23
C ARG A 162 3.35 -6.69 9.44
N ALA A 163 2.29 -6.85 8.66
CA ALA A 163 1.09 -6.03 8.71
C ALA A 163 -0.18 -6.88 8.86
N GLN A 164 -1.23 -6.26 9.36
CA GLN A 164 -2.58 -6.80 9.45
C GLN A 164 -3.57 -5.72 9.04
N ASN A 165 -4.59 -6.13 8.27
CA ASN A 165 -5.72 -5.31 7.88
C ASN A 165 -7.04 -5.96 8.34
N TYR A 166 -8.17 -5.36 7.95
CA TYR A 166 -9.50 -5.85 8.29
C TYR A 166 -9.77 -7.30 7.80
N ASN A 167 -9.07 -7.75 6.74
CA ASN A 167 -9.15 -9.11 6.20
C ASN A 167 -8.16 -10.09 6.88
N GLY A 168 -7.37 -9.63 7.85
CA GLY A 168 -6.40 -10.42 8.59
C GLY A 168 -4.96 -10.14 8.21
N LYS A 169 -4.09 -11.13 8.39
CA LYS A 169 -2.64 -10.97 8.20
C LYS A 169 -2.32 -10.73 6.72
N VAL A 170 -1.59 -9.65 6.46
CA VAL A 170 -0.98 -9.41 5.15
C VAL A 170 0.20 -10.37 4.98
N PRO A 171 0.43 -10.94 3.79
CA PRO A 171 1.66 -11.67 3.48
C PRO A 171 2.89 -10.89 3.93
N ARG A 172 3.87 -11.58 4.51
CA ARG A 172 5.14 -10.93 4.89
C ARG A 172 5.75 -10.30 3.63
N LEU A 173 6.14 -9.04 3.75
CA LEU A 173 6.84 -8.31 2.69
C LEU A 173 8.31 -8.15 3.09
N PHE A 174 9.21 -8.28 2.14
CA PHE A 174 10.65 -8.05 2.30
C PHE A 174 11.08 -6.86 1.47
N LEU A 175 11.98 -6.03 2.01
CA LEU A 175 12.56 -4.91 1.27
C LEU A 175 13.43 -5.45 0.14
N THR A 176 13.11 -5.11 -1.11
CA THR A 176 13.87 -5.55 -2.28
C THR A 176 14.58 -4.43 -3.01
N THR A 177 14.02 -3.22 -2.99
CA THR A 177 14.59 -2.08 -3.73
C THR A 177 14.53 -0.81 -2.90
N ARG A 178 15.62 -0.06 -2.90
CA ARG A 178 15.72 1.28 -2.31
C ARG A 178 16.65 2.10 -3.21
N PRO A 179 16.21 3.18 -3.89
CA PRO A 179 14.88 3.85 -3.83
C PRO A 179 13.70 2.96 -4.30
N PRO A 180 12.44 3.33 -3.99
CA PRO A 180 11.28 2.56 -4.44
C PRO A 180 11.14 2.57 -5.97
N SER A 181 10.71 1.45 -6.54
CA SER A 181 10.32 1.35 -7.94
C SER A 181 8.84 1.69 -8.08
N MET A 182 8.52 2.87 -8.64
CA MET A 182 7.16 3.37 -8.78
C MET A 182 6.95 4.02 -10.15
N LEU A 183 5.70 4.09 -10.59
CA LEU A 183 5.30 5.04 -11.63
C LEU A 183 5.33 6.48 -11.06
N PRO A 184 5.27 7.52 -11.91
CA PRO A 184 5.28 8.91 -11.44
C PRO A 184 4.22 9.20 -10.39
N THR A 185 4.59 9.91 -9.32
CA THR A 185 3.74 10.26 -8.16
C THR A 185 2.78 11.42 -8.46
N THR A 186 2.06 11.32 -9.57
CA THR A 186 1.14 12.33 -10.13
C THR A 186 0.06 11.62 -10.94
N SER A 187 -1.03 12.31 -11.30
CA SER A 187 -2.07 11.68 -12.11
C SER A 187 -1.58 11.37 -13.52
N LEU A 188 -1.43 10.08 -13.82
CA LEU A 188 -1.00 9.57 -15.11
C LEU A 188 -2.06 9.86 -16.19
N THR A 189 -3.34 9.71 -15.83
CA THR A 189 -4.47 10.03 -16.69
C THR A 189 -4.53 11.52 -17.00
N ALA A 190 -4.28 12.38 -16.01
CA ALA A 190 -4.25 13.82 -16.25
C ALA A 190 -3.08 14.23 -17.15
N ILE A 191 -1.90 13.63 -16.96
CA ILE A 191 -0.76 13.84 -17.87
C ILE A 191 -1.11 13.39 -19.28
N PHE A 192 -1.66 12.18 -19.43
CA PHE A 192 -2.00 11.61 -20.72
C PHE A 192 -3.04 12.47 -21.48
N ASN A 193 -4.04 12.98 -20.76
CA ASN A 193 -5.08 13.83 -21.33
C ASN A 193 -4.67 15.31 -21.47
N GLY A 194 -3.47 15.70 -21.01
CA GLY A 194 -3.01 17.09 -21.00
C GLY A 194 -3.76 17.99 -20.02
N SER A 195 -4.44 17.43 -19.02
CA SER A 195 -5.17 18.14 -17.97
C SER A 195 -4.38 18.33 -16.68
N ALA A 196 -3.18 17.74 -16.57
CA ALA A 196 -2.27 18.02 -15.47
C ALA A 196 -1.73 19.46 -15.56
N GLN A 197 -2.12 20.32 -14.62
CA GLN A 197 -1.51 21.64 -14.45
C GLN A 197 -0.21 21.49 -13.65
N ALA A 198 0.83 22.20 -14.10
CA ALA A 198 2.15 22.24 -13.48
C ALA A 198 2.14 22.73 -12.03
#